data_AF-A0A7X7VHK3-F1
#
_entry.id   AF-A0A7X7VHK3-F1
#
_cell.length_a   1.000
_cell.length_b   1.000
_cell.length_c   1.000
_cell.angle_alpha   90.00
_cell.angle_beta   90.00
_cell.angle_gamma   90.00
#
_symmetry.space_group_name_H-M   'P 1'
#
loop_
_entity.id
_entity.type
_entity.pdbx_description
1 polymer ?
#
loop_
_entity_poly.entity_id
_entity_poly.type
_entity_poly.pdbx_seq_one_letter_code
_entity_poly.pdbx_strand_id
1 'polypeptide(L)'
;MRNALKRLKESGLLTDFTWNGKVQQWKPRAGGGRQLLRLTERGQTWAEMAFKVTALPCELDDMVQKHKGVEHAVGILEARDWLAAMGFEVDMEPDARLYDEADPWGARVEPDLTATFQGVLWPVEVQREVHERNGDKWRKAVELYGRLMLITLNDSACEKQVRLLQAEMRRLGWPTGEVIVCSLEALERGDGSWTVLKR
;
A
#
# COMPACT_ATOMS: atom_id res chain seq x y z
N MET A 1 -25.50 7.05 7.30
CA MET A 1 -24.33 6.21 7.66
C MET A 1 -23.81 6.45 9.09
N ARG A 2 -23.53 7.69 9.53
CA ARG A 2 -23.02 7.99 10.89
C ARG A 2 -23.85 7.39 12.04
N ASN A 3 -25.19 7.41 11.93
CA ASN A 3 -26.08 6.81 12.94
C ASN A 3 -26.00 5.28 13.02
N ALA A 4 -25.65 4.59 11.92
CA ALA A 4 -25.50 3.13 11.92
C ALA A 4 -24.20 2.71 12.61
N LEU A 5 -23.08 3.37 12.28
CA LEU A 5 -21.79 3.11 12.94
C LEU A 5 -21.87 3.40 14.45
N LYS A 6 -22.52 4.49 14.85
CA LYS A 6 -22.75 4.80 16.26
C LYS A 6 -23.51 3.68 16.97
N ARG A 7 -24.61 3.20 16.39
CA ARG A 7 -25.41 2.08 16.94
C ARG A 7 -24.61 0.78 17.05
N LEU A 8 -23.78 0.47 16.06
CA LEU A 8 -22.93 -0.73 16.08
C LEU A 8 -21.87 -0.65 17.20
N LYS A 9 -21.30 0.54 17.44
CA LYS A 9 -20.39 0.78 18.57
C LYS A 9 -21.11 0.70 19.92
N GLU A 10 -22.26 1.34 20.05
CA GLU A 10 -23.09 1.29 21.27
C GLU A 10 -23.57 -0.13 21.59
N SER A 11 -23.79 -0.96 20.56
CA SER A 11 -24.15 -2.37 20.71
C SER A 11 -22.95 -3.29 20.99
N GLY A 12 -21.74 -2.73 21.05
CA GLY A 12 -20.50 -3.46 21.30
C GLY A 12 -20.08 -4.38 20.15
N LEU A 13 -20.54 -4.14 18.92
CA LEU A 13 -20.19 -4.92 17.73
C LEU A 13 -18.96 -4.37 16.99
N LEU A 14 -18.73 -3.06 17.10
CA LEU A 14 -17.55 -2.38 16.56
C LEU A 14 -16.82 -1.63 17.67
N THR A 15 -15.51 -1.52 17.55
CA THR A 15 -14.69 -0.61 18.35
C THR A 15 -13.73 0.16 17.46
N ASP A 16 -13.21 1.27 17.98
CA ASP A 16 -12.14 2.01 17.31
C ASP A 16 -10.87 1.16 17.28
N PHE A 17 -10.17 1.17 16.15
CA PHE A 17 -8.83 0.62 16.09
C PHE A 17 -7.88 1.52 16.88
N THR A 18 -7.15 0.91 17.82
CA THR A 18 -6.19 1.61 18.68
C THR A 18 -4.78 1.10 18.41
N TRP A 19 -3.83 2.03 18.39
CA TRP A 19 -2.41 1.73 18.28
C TRP A 19 -1.65 2.64 19.24
N ASN A 20 -0.71 2.08 20.01
CA ASN A 20 0.02 2.80 21.07
C ASN A 20 -0.90 3.60 22.00
N GLY A 21 -2.02 3.01 22.40
CA GLY A 21 -3.01 3.62 23.30
C GLY A 21 -3.84 4.75 22.70
N LYS A 22 -3.75 5.00 21.39
CA LYS A 22 -4.48 6.08 20.69
C LYS A 22 -5.40 5.53 19.62
N VAL A 23 -6.60 6.09 19.54
CA VAL A 23 -7.54 5.86 18.43
C VAL A 23 -6.92 6.36 17.13
N GLN A 24 -6.95 5.53 16.10
CA GLN A 24 -6.35 5.83 14.82
C GLN A 24 -7.39 6.27 13.79
N GLN A 25 -6.94 7.09 12.85
CA GLN A 25 -7.74 7.57 11.74
C GLN A 25 -6.89 7.49 10.47
N TRP A 26 -7.52 7.09 9.38
CA TRP A 26 -6.92 7.16 8.05
C TRP A 26 -7.15 8.55 7.47
N LYS A 27 -6.06 9.24 7.11
CA LYS A 27 -6.07 10.62 6.61
C LYS A 27 -5.14 10.78 5.41
N PRO A 28 -5.48 10.19 4.24
CA PRO A 28 -4.61 10.26 3.06
C PRO A 28 -4.52 11.68 2.46
N ARG A 29 -5.41 12.60 2.88
CA ARG A 29 -5.49 13.98 2.38
C ARG A 29 -5.85 14.98 3.47
N ALA A 30 -5.49 16.25 3.25
CA ALA A 30 -5.87 17.34 4.13
C ALA A 30 -7.41 17.48 4.21
N GLY A 31 -7.95 17.61 5.42
CA GLY A 31 -9.38 17.82 5.65
C GLY A 31 -10.30 16.60 5.47
N GLY A 32 -9.77 15.45 5.02
CA GLY A 32 -10.51 14.20 4.87
C GLY A 32 -9.92 13.09 5.72
N GLY A 33 -10.72 12.48 6.58
CA GLY A 33 -10.30 11.32 7.35
C GLY A 33 -11.44 10.42 7.76
N ARG A 34 -11.17 9.12 7.81
CA ARG A 34 -12.12 8.12 8.31
C ARG A 34 -11.59 7.43 9.55
N GLN A 35 -12.50 7.11 10.47
CA GLN A 35 -12.17 6.28 11.62
C GLN A 35 -11.80 4.87 11.14
N LEU A 36 -10.73 4.32 11.73
CA LEU A 36 -10.40 2.92 11.57
C LEU A 36 -11.15 2.15 12.65
N LEU A 37 -11.87 1.12 12.24
CA LEU A 37 -12.75 0.34 13.10
C LEU A 37 -12.36 -1.13 12.98
N ARG A 38 -12.59 -1.89 14.06
CA ARG A 38 -12.49 -3.35 14.05
C ARG A 38 -13.74 -3.97 14.64
N LEU A 39 -14.05 -5.19 14.20
CA LEU A 39 -15.04 -6.02 14.86
C LEU A 39 -14.52 -6.41 16.25
N THR A 40 -15.41 -6.38 17.24
CA THR A 40 -15.18 -7.05 18.53
C THR A 40 -15.44 -8.55 18.36
N GLU A 41 -15.08 -9.39 19.34
CA GLU A 41 -15.46 -10.82 19.32
C GLU A 41 -16.97 -11.01 19.09
N ARG A 42 -17.79 -10.23 19.81
CA ARG A 42 -19.24 -10.20 19.62
C ARG A 42 -19.63 -9.77 18.20
N GLY A 43 -18.94 -8.77 17.66
CA GLY A 43 -19.12 -8.28 16.29
C GLY A 43 -18.81 -9.35 15.25
N GLN A 44 -17.74 -10.11 15.44
CA GLN A 44 -17.35 -11.23 14.58
C GLN A 44 -18.47 -12.29 14.58
N THR A 45 -18.85 -12.80 15.75
CA THR A 45 -19.92 -13.80 15.86
C THR A 45 -21.22 -13.32 15.23
N TRP A 46 -21.60 -12.06 15.47
CA TRP A 46 -22.80 -11.48 14.86
C TRP A 46 -22.70 -11.43 13.33
N ALA A 47 -21.57 -11.00 12.78
CA ALA A 47 -21.37 -10.91 11.33
C ALA A 47 -21.42 -12.30 10.67
N GLU A 48 -20.79 -13.31 11.27
CA GLU A 48 -20.84 -14.69 10.79
C GLU A 48 -22.27 -15.24 10.77
N MET A 49 -23.02 -15.02 11.84
CA MET A 49 -24.42 -15.45 11.93
C MET A 49 -25.32 -14.75 10.92
N ALA A 50 -25.17 -13.43 10.77
CA ALA A 50 -26.05 -12.57 9.98
C ALA A 50 -25.77 -12.68 8.47
N PHE A 51 -24.49 -12.70 8.08
CA PHE A 51 -24.08 -12.65 6.67
C PHE A 51 -23.59 -14.00 6.14
N LYS A 52 -23.50 -15.04 6.98
CA LYS A 52 -23.00 -16.38 6.61
C LYS A 52 -21.58 -16.33 6.03
N VAL A 53 -20.76 -15.44 6.57
CA VAL A 53 -19.34 -15.30 6.26
C VAL A 53 -18.50 -15.87 7.38
N THR A 54 -17.21 -16.06 7.15
CA THR A 54 -16.21 -16.26 8.21
C THR A 54 -15.61 -14.90 8.55
N ALA A 55 -15.64 -14.51 9.82
CA ALA A 55 -15.00 -13.27 10.23
C ALA A 55 -13.50 -13.49 10.33
N LEU A 56 -12.72 -12.68 9.61
CA LEU A 56 -11.27 -12.74 9.66
C LEU A 56 -10.72 -11.84 10.80
N PRO A 57 -9.53 -12.15 11.33
CA PRO A 57 -8.80 -11.24 12.20
C PRO A 57 -8.60 -9.86 11.57
N CYS A 58 -8.34 -8.85 12.41
CA CYS A 58 -8.10 -7.50 11.91
C CYS A 58 -6.72 -7.44 11.23
N GLU A 59 -6.71 -7.19 9.93
CA GLU A 59 -5.49 -7.18 9.11
C GLU A 59 -4.47 -6.12 9.57
N LEU A 60 -4.93 -5.07 10.23
CA LEU A 60 -4.04 -4.03 10.77
C LEU A 60 -3.23 -4.50 11.99
N ASP A 61 -3.63 -5.56 12.69
CA ASP A 61 -2.92 -6.00 13.90
C ASP A 61 -1.48 -6.40 13.58
N ASP A 62 -1.27 -7.11 12.46
CA ASP A 62 0.05 -7.58 12.02
C ASP A 62 0.74 -6.54 11.12
N MET A 63 -0.01 -5.91 10.21
CA MET A 63 0.54 -4.97 9.23
C MET A 63 1.18 -3.73 9.89
N VAL A 64 0.59 -3.23 10.98
CA VAL A 64 1.13 -2.06 11.67
C VAL A 64 2.47 -2.37 12.36
N GLN A 65 2.67 -3.61 12.82
CA GLN A 65 3.94 -4.05 13.39
C GLN A 65 5.02 -4.16 12.30
N LYS A 66 4.68 -4.80 11.17
CA LYS A 66 5.59 -5.01 10.04
C LYS A 66 6.08 -3.70 9.42
N HIS A 67 5.15 -2.79 9.12
CA HIS A 67 5.44 -1.55 8.40
C HIS A 67 5.64 -0.33 9.31
N LYS A 68 5.70 -0.55 10.64
CA LYS A 68 6.03 0.47 11.67
C LYS A 68 5.18 1.74 11.61
N GLY A 69 3.94 1.65 11.13
CA GLY A 69 3.07 2.81 11.00
C GLY A 69 1.68 2.47 10.48
N VAL A 70 0.65 2.98 11.17
CA VAL A 70 -0.76 2.76 10.81
C VAL A 70 -1.10 3.31 9.44
N GLU A 71 -0.61 4.50 9.12
CA GLU A 71 -0.84 5.13 7.84
C GLU A 71 -0.24 4.30 6.68
N HIS A 72 0.98 3.79 6.85
CA HIS A 72 1.61 2.97 5.80
C HIS A 72 0.87 1.64 5.63
N ALA A 73 0.57 0.96 6.75
CA ALA A 73 -0.18 -0.29 6.76
C ALA A 73 -1.54 -0.18 6.05
N VAL A 74 -2.31 0.88 6.34
CA VAL A 74 -3.60 1.12 5.66
C VAL A 74 -3.38 1.36 4.17
N GLY A 75 -2.39 2.18 3.80
CA GLY A 75 -2.09 2.43 2.38
C GLY A 75 -1.72 1.15 1.62
N ILE A 76 -0.98 0.23 2.23
CA ILE A 76 -0.62 -1.07 1.64
C ILE A 76 -1.85 -1.97 1.47
N LEU A 77 -2.72 -2.05 2.49
CA LEU A 77 -3.96 -2.83 2.39
C LEU A 77 -4.90 -2.27 1.33
N GLU A 78 -5.05 -0.94 1.24
CA GLU A 78 -5.84 -0.33 0.16
C GLU A 78 -5.23 -0.57 -1.21
N ALA A 79 -3.91 -0.46 -1.35
CA ALA A 79 -3.21 -0.77 -2.60
C ALA A 79 -3.47 -2.21 -3.02
N ARG A 80 -3.35 -3.18 -2.11
CA ARG A 80 -3.68 -4.58 -2.35
C ARG A 80 -5.10 -4.73 -2.88
N ASP A 81 -6.09 -4.17 -2.18
CA ASP A 81 -7.50 -4.35 -2.52
C ASP A 81 -7.81 -3.78 -3.91
N TRP A 82 -7.25 -2.61 -4.25
CA TRP A 82 -7.42 -2.01 -5.57
C TRP A 82 -6.71 -2.78 -6.68
N LEU A 83 -5.47 -3.23 -6.45
CA LEU A 83 -4.73 -4.04 -7.41
C LEU A 83 -5.44 -5.38 -7.66
N ALA A 84 -5.90 -6.05 -6.61
CA ALA A 84 -6.66 -7.28 -6.72
C ALA A 84 -7.99 -7.06 -7.48
N ALA A 85 -8.70 -5.97 -7.21
CA ALA A 85 -9.91 -5.60 -7.94
C ALA A 85 -9.66 -5.33 -9.43
N MET A 86 -8.46 -4.87 -9.79
CA MET A 86 -8.00 -4.69 -11.18
C MET A 86 -7.50 -5.98 -11.84
N GLY A 87 -7.52 -7.12 -11.13
CA GLY A 87 -7.12 -8.42 -11.66
C GLY A 87 -5.64 -8.76 -11.49
N PHE A 88 -4.90 -8.03 -10.63
CA PHE A 88 -3.56 -8.44 -10.24
C PHE A 88 -3.63 -9.56 -9.20
N GLU A 89 -2.72 -10.52 -9.31
CA GLU A 89 -2.39 -11.43 -8.22
C GLU A 89 -1.42 -10.71 -7.28
N VAL A 90 -1.87 -10.41 -6.05
CA VAL A 90 -1.10 -9.63 -5.09
C VAL A 90 -0.51 -10.53 -4.02
N ASP A 91 0.80 -10.44 -3.82
CA ASP A 91 1.52 -11.06 -2.71
C ASP A 91 1.95 -9.99 -1.70
N MET A 92 1.45 -10.13 -0.47
CA MET A 92 1.66 -9.21 0.66
C MET A 92 2.92 -9.52 1.46
N GLU A 93 3.56 -10.66 1.19
CA GLU A 93 4.77 -11.12 1.88
C GLU A 93 5.87 -11.48 0.89
N PRO A 94 6.26 -10.54 0.01
CA PRO A 94 7.28 -10.83 -0.97
C PRO A 94 8.64 -11.07 -0.31
N ASP A 95 9.35 -12.08 -0.80
CA ASP A 95 10.71 -12.35 -0.40
C ASP A 95 11.65 -11.18 -0.78
N ALA A 96 12.64 -10.93 0.05
CA ALA A 96 13.70 -9.98 -0.27
C ALA A 96 14.49 -10.48 -1.47
N ARG A 97 14.66 -9.63 -2.49
CA ARG A 97 15.46 -9.97 -3.66
C ARG A 97 16.87 -9.44 -3.51
N LEU A 98 17.84 -10.35 -3.43
CA LEU A 98 19.26 -10.05 -3.32
C LEU A 98 19.84 -9.64 -4.68
N TYR A 99 20.87 -8.78 -4.64
CA TYR A 99 21.70 -8.48 -5.81
C TYR A 99 22.66 -9.61 -6.16
N ASP A 100 23.17 -10.26 -5.12
CA ASP A 100 24.08 -11.39 -5.21
C ASP A 100 23.52 -12.50 -4.32
N GLU A 101 23.12 -13.62 -4.90
CA GLU A 101 22.61 -14.77 -4.16
C GLU A 101 23.70 -15.41 -3.28
N ALA A 102 24.98 -15.18 -3.59
CA ALA A 102 26.11 -15.65 -2.78
C ALA A 102 26.35 -14.78 -1.53
N ASP A 103 25.79 -13.57 -1.47
CA ASP A 103 25.88 -12.67 -0.32
C ASP A 103 24.49 -12.44 0.32
N PRO A 104 24.07 -13.31 1.26
CA PRO A 104 22.76 -13.19 1.92
C PRO A 104 22.62 -11.93 2.79
N TRP A 105 23.73 -11.25 3.09
CA TRP A 105 23.76 -9.99 3.84
C TRP A 105 23.98 -8.77 2.94
N GLY A 106 24.06 -8.99 1.63
CA GLY A 106 24.35 -7.98 0.63
C GLY A 106 23.19 -7.02 0.36
N ALA A 107 23.38 -6.17 -0.65
CA ALA A 107 22.35 -5.24 -1.09
C ALA A 107 21.11 -6.00 -1.57
N ARG A 108 19.92 -5.52 -1.18
CA ARG A 108 18.66 -6.17 -1.49
C ARG A 108 17.53 -5.18 -1.68
N VAL A 109 16.46 -5.63 -2.33
CA VAL A 109 15.21 -4.90 -2.51
C VAL A 109 14.10 -5.65 -1.79
N GLU A 110 13.44 -4.97 -0.87
CA GLU A 110 12.31 -5.44 -0.07
C GLU A 110 11.09 -4.58 -0.45
N PRO A 111 10.30 -4.99 -1.43
CA PRO A 111 9.09 -4.26 -1.81
C PRO A 111 8.03 -4.39 -0.71
N ASP A 112 7.11 -3.41 -0.63
CA ASP A 112 6.01 -3.46 0.35
C ASP A 112 5.05 -4.63 0.04
N LEU A 113 4.80 -4.86 -1.26
CA LEU A 113 4.06 -5.99 -1.82
C LEU A 113 4.55 -6.27 -3.24
N THR A 114 4.18 -7.40 -3.84
CA THR A 114 4.32 -7.60 -5.28
C THR A 114 2.97 -7.83 -5.94
N ALA A 115 2.87 -7.46 -7.21
CA ALA A 115 1.65 -7.59 -8.00
C ALA A 115 1.96 -8.20 -9.36
N THR A 116 1.33 -9.32 -9.68
CA THR A 116 1.50 -10.02 -10.96
C THR A 116 0.27 -9.82 -11.82
N PHE A 117 0.47 -9.35 -13.06
CA PHE A 117 -0.59 -9.23 -14.05
C PHE A 117 -0.14 -9.87 -15.36
N GLN A 118 -0.92 -10.82 -15.87
CA GLN A 118 -0.60 -11.55 -17.11
C GLN A 118 0.82 -12.15 -17.10
N GLY A 119 1.24 -12.71 -15.96
CA GLY A 119 2.58 -13.29 -15.77
C GLY A 119 3.71 -12.27 -15.58
N VAL A 120 3.40 -10.98 -15.53
CA VAL A 120 4.37 -9.90 -15.34
C VAL A 120 4.37 -9.46 -13.88
N LEU A 121 5.42 -9.82 -13.14
CA LEU A 121 5.62 -9.43 -11.74
C LEU A 121 6.10 -7.98 -11.62
N TRP A 122 5.43 -7.18 -10.78
CA TRP A 122 5.79 -5.82 -10.42
C TRP A 122 6.15 -5.74 -8.94
N PRO A 123 7.35 -5.26 -8.56
CA PRO A 123 7.58 -4.82 -7.19
C PRO A 123 6.78 -3.53 -6.96
N VAL A 124 6.06 -3.48 -5.85
CA VAL A 124 5.19 -2.34 -5.51
C VAL A 124 5.65 -1.68 -4.23
N GLU A 125 5.67 -0.36 -4.26
CA GLU A 125 6.10 0.47 -3.13
C GLU A 125 5.02 1.51 -2.85
N VAL A 126 4.49 1.50 -1.63
CA VAL A 126 3.47 2.46 -1.19
C VAL A 126 4.15 3.64 -0.49
N GLN A 127 4.09 4.81 -1.11
CA GLN A 127 4.83 5.99 -0.67
C GLN A 127 3.92 6.91 0.18
N ARG A 128 4.16 6.92 1.50
CA ARG A 128 3.59 7.96 2.39
C ARG A 128 4.19 9.33 2.11
N GLU A 129 5.50 9.38 1.91
CA GLU A 129 6.27 10.60 1.75
C GLU A 129 7.14 10.50 0.50
N VAL A 130 7.07 11.54 -0.33
CA VAL A 130 7.80 11.63 -1.58
C VAL A 130 9.05 12.50 -1.37
N HIS A 131 10.22 11.87 -1.41
CA HIS A 131 11.50 12.51 -1.12
C HIS A 131 12.61 12.04 -2.08
N GLU A 132 13.46 12.97 -2.53
CA GLU A 132 14.58 12.71 -3.45
C GLU A 132 15.59 11.64 -2.97
N ARG A 133 15.76 11.49 -1.65
CA ARG A 133 16.68 10.51 -1.05
C ARG A 133 16.31 9.06 -1.35
N ASN A 134 15.07 8.82 -1.78
CA ASN A 134 14.58 7.49 -2.14
C ASN A 134 14.99 7.08 -3.57
N GLY A 135 15.63 7.98 -4.34
CA GLY A 135 16.04 7.72 -5.73
C GLY A 135 16.90 6.47 -5.89
N ASP A 136 17.84 6.24 -4.98
CA ASP A 136 18.70 5.04 -5.02
C ASP A 136 17.89 3.76 -4.76
N LYS A 137 16.88 3.79 -3.88
CA LYS A 137 15.98 2.65 -3.63
C LYS A 137 15.24 2.28 -4.91
N TRP A 138 14.68 3.27 -5.61
CA TRP A 138 13.92 3.05 -6.84
C TRP A 138 14.81 2.55 -7.98
N ARG A 139 16.00 3.14 -8.13
CA ARG A 139 16.99 2.70 -9.13
C ARG A 139 17.30 1.22 -8.95
N LYS A 140 17.53 0.80 -7.69
CA LYS A 140 17.85 -0.59 -7.37
C LYS A 140 16.72 -1.55 -7.69
N ALA A 141 15.48 -1.17 -7.39
CA ALA A 141 14.32 -1.97 -7.73
C ALA A 141 14.18 -2.13 -9.26
N VAL A 142 14.34 -1.06 -10.04
CA VAL A 142 14.30 -1.14 -11.51
C VAL A 142 15.45 -1.97 -12.07
N GLU A 143 16.65 -1.88 -11.48
CA GLU A 143 17.79 -2.69 -11.90
C GLU A 143 17.55 -4.19 -11.72
N LEU A 144 16.98 -4.61 -10.59
CA LEU A 144 16.71 -6.03 -10.30
C LEU A 144 15.47 -6.59 -11.03
N TYR A 145 14.42 -5.79 -11.17
CA TYR A 145 13.14 -6.26 -11.70
C TYR A 145 12.88 -5.82 -13.15
N GLY A 146 13.69 -4.90 -13.69
CA GLY A 146 13.42 -4.20 -14.95
C GLY A 146 12.20 -3.27 -14.87
N ARG A 147 11.51 -3.22 -13.72
CA ARG A 147 10.28 -2.46 -13.54
C ARG A 147 9.98 -2.13 -12.08
N LEU A 148 9.11 -1.16 -11.85
CA LEU A 148 8.69 -0.72 -10.52
C LEU A 148 7.30 -0.09 -10.58
N MET A 149 6.46 -0.40 -9.60
CA MET A 149 5.17 0.28 -9.37
C MET A 149 5.27 1.12 -8.10
N LEU A 150 4.95 2.41 -8.20
CA LEU A 150 4.93 3.34 -7.08
C LEU A 150 3.50 3.84 -6.87
N ILE A 151 2.96 3.63 -5.67
CA ILE A 151 1.61 4.07 -5.31
C ILE A 151 1.71 5.12 -4.21
N THR A 152 1.34 6.36 -4.50
CA THR A 152 1.29 7.44 -3.49
C THR A 152 -0.09 7.51 -2.84
N LEU A 153 -0.20 8.16 -1.68
CA LEU A 153 -1.48 8.24 -0.98
C LEU A 153 -2.51 9.17 -1.65
N ASN A 154 -2.05 10.19 -2.36
CA ASN A 154 -2.89 11.20 -3.01
C ASN A 154 -2.24 11.74 -4.30
N ASP A 155 -3.03 12.49 -5.08
CA ASP A 155 -2.62 12.98 -6.40
C ASP A 155 -1.48 14.02 -6.33
N SER A 156 -1.52 14.90 -5.34
CA SER A 156 -0.46 15.90 -5.14
C SER A 156 0.91 15.25 -4.91
N ALA A 157 0.93 14.18 -4.12
CA ALA A 157 2.12 13.37 -3.93
C ALA A 157 2.52 12.63 -5.21
N CYS A 158 1.56 12.10 -5.99
CA CYS A 158 1.81 11.44 -7.27
C CYS A 158 2.52 12.37 -8.25
N GLU A 159 2.01 13.59 -8.44
CA GLU A 159 2.61 14.59 -9.32
C GLU A 159 4.04 14.97 -8.89
N LYS A 160 4.27 15.07 -7.57
CA LYS A 160 5.62 15.29 -7.02
C LYS A 160 6.53 14.10 -7.33
N GLN A 161 6.03 12.87 -7.15
CA GLN A 161 6.77 11.63 -7.36
C GLN A 161 7.19 11.47 -8.83
N VAL A 162 6.27 11.74 -9.77
CA VAL A 162 6.54 11.73 -11.21
C VAL A 162 7.63 12.73 -11.57
N ARG A 163 7.54 13.98 -11.09
CA ARG A 163 8.57 15.01 -11.36
C ARG A 163 9.95 14.62 -10.84
N LEU A 164 10.02 14.06 -9.63
CA LEU A 164 11.28 13.57 -9.07
C LEU A 164 11.85 12.41 -9.88
N LEU A 165 11.03 11.41 -10.23
CA LEU A 165 11.49 10.28 -11.05
C LEU A 165 12.00 10.72 -12.41
N GLN A 166 11.30 11.64 -13.08
CA GLN A 166 11.76 12.18 -14.36
C GLN A 166 13.13 12.86 -14.24
N ALA A 167 13.39 13.56 -13.13
CA ALA A 167 14.70 14.14 -12.86
C ALA A 167 15.76 13.07 -12.58
N GLU A 168 15.45 12.06 -11.78
CA GLU A 168 16.36 10.94 -11.47
C GLU A 168 16.68 10.09 -12.70
N MET A 169 15.69 9.76 -13.52
CA MET A 169 15.86 8.92 -14.74
C MET A 169 16.74 9.59 -15.79
N ARG A 170 16.83 10.93 -15.79
CA ARG A 170 17.74 11.69 -16.66
C ARG A 170 19.19 11.65 -16.19
N ARG A 171 19.46 11.28 -14.93
CA ARG A 171 20.84 11.15 -14.44
C ARG A 171 21.55 10.00 -15.14
N LEU A 172 22.86 10.13 -15.29
CA LEU A 172 23.71 9.08 -15.86
C LEU A 172 23.64 7.84 -14.94
N GLY A 173 23.45 6.65 -15.51
CA GLY A 173 23.43 5.38 -14.76
C GLY A 173 22.06 4.92 -14.23
N TRP A 174 20.95 5.55 -14.59
CA TRP A 174 19.63 4.94 -14.37
C TRP A 174 19.42 3.74 -15.32
N PRO A 175 18.97 2.57 -14.83
CA PRO A 175 18.81 1.35 -15.62
C PRO A 175 17.67 1.43 -16.65
N THR A 176 17.77 0.64 -17.72
CA THR A 176 16.65 0.44 -18.66
C THR A 176 15.50 -0.28 -17.96
N GLY A 177 14.29 0.23 -18.12
CA GLY A 177 13.12 -0.34 -17.45
C GLY A 177 11.91 0.57 -17.43
N GLU A 178 10.87 0.11 -16.73
CA GLU A 178 9.57 0.75 -16.68
C GLU A 178 9.16 1.08 -15.24
N VAL A 179 8.84 2.35 -14.97
CA VAL A 179 8.25 2.77 -13.71
C VAL A 179 6.82 3.22 -13.97
N ILE A 180 5.87 2.64 -13.27
CA ILE A 180 4.48 3.12 -13.28
C ILE A 180 4.17 3.78 -11.95
N VAL A 181 3.47 4.90 -12.00
CA VAL A 181 3.13 5.71 -10.83
C VAL A 181 1.64 6.01 -10.84
N CYS A 182 0.97 5.78 -9.71
CA CYS A 182 -0.41 6.20 -9.49
C CYS A 182 -0.61 6.66 -8.05
N SER A 183 -1.81 7.15 -7.73
CA SER A 183 -2.22 7.42 -6.36
C SER A 183 -3.34 6.47 -5.94
N LEU A 184 -3.49 6.22 -4.63
CA LEU A 184 -4.67 5.55 -4.08
C LEU A 184 -5.95 6.33 -4.37
N GLU A 185 -5.87 7.66 -4.45
CA GLU A 185 -7.00 8.53 -4.76
C GLU A 185 -7.53 8.31 -6.18
N ALA A 186 -6.62 8.17 -7.15
CA ALA A 186 -6.92 7.81 -8.53
C ALA A 186 -7.57 6.42 -8.63
N LEU A 187 -7.00 5.45 -7.92
CA LEU A 187 -7.57 4.10 -7.83
C LEU A 187 -8.98 4.12 -7.21
N GLU A 188 -9.20 4.89 -6.14
CA GLU A 188 -10.51 5.03 -5.47
C GLU A 188 -11.58 5.63 -6.39
N ARG A 189 -11.21 6.59 -7.25
CA ARG A 189 -12.14 7.18 -8.23
C ARG A 189 -12.44 6.24 -9.40
N GLY A 190 -11.70 5.14 -9.55
CA GLY A 190 -11.80 4.25 -10.70
C GLY A 190 -11.29 4.88 -12.00
N ASP A 191 -10.59 6.02 -11.93
CA ASP A 191 -9.96 6.62 -13.10
C ASP A 191 -8.69 5.85 -13.51
N GLY A 192 -8.08 5.11 -12.57
CA GLY A 192 -6.96 4.23 -12.81
C GLY A 192 -5.83 4.90 -13.59
N SER A 193 -5.63 6.21 -13.40
CA SER A 193 -4.68 6.94 -14.22
C SER A 193 -3.25 6.57 -13.81
N TRP A 194 -2.62 5.72 -14.61
CA TRP A 194 -1.21 5.34 -14.45
C TRP A 194 -0.34 6.30 -15.26
N THR A 195 0.66 6.89 -14.61
CA THR A 195 1.74 7.56 -15.32
C THR A 195 2.85 6.55 -15.58
N VAL A 196 3.13 6.28 -16.85
CA VAL A 196 4.17 5.35 -17.28
C VAL A 196 5.43 6.12 -17.66
N LEU A 197 6.56 5.79 -17.02
CA LEU A 197 7.88 6.35 -17.28
C LEU A 197 8.81 5.24 -17.77
N LYS A 198 9.48 5.46 -18.91
CA LYS A 198 10.40 4.49 -19.52
C LYS A 198 11.77 5.13 -19.78
N ARG A 199 12.82 4.33 -19.62
CA ARG A 199 14.19 4.65 -20.07
C ARG A 199 14.73 3.52 -20.92
#